data_AF-A0A8B9Y3D7-F1
#
_entry.id   AF-A0A8B9Y3D7-F1
#
_cell.length_a   1.000
_cell.length_b   1.000
_cell.length_c   1.000
_cell.angle_alpha   90.00
_cell.angle_beta   90.00
_cell.angle_gamma   90.00
#
_symmetry.space_group_name_H-M   'P 1'
#
loop_
_entity.id
_entity.type
_entity.pdbx_description
1 polymer ?
#
loop_
_entity_poly.entity_id
_entity_poly.type
_entity_poly.pdbx_seq_one_letter_code
_entity_poly.pdbx_strand_id
1 'polypeptide(L)'
;MASKGPESCQPVSLALPRVMGAPARPEPTVPAVSSAWGGCVEVDSETEAVYGMTFKILCISCKRRSETNAETFTEWTFRQKGTEEFVKILRYENEVLQLEEDERFEGRVVWNGSRGTKDLQDLSIFITNVTYNHSGDYECHVYRLLFFDNYEHNTSVVKKIHLEVVDKVQVGPADARLTVFDQTEGTWRLLCSSRSNARVAGLSCEEMGFLRYPGCPWWGAGRAGGQV
;
A
#
# COMPACT_ATOMS: atom_id res chain seq x y z
N MET A 1 -48.44 -14.04 -24.31
CA MET A 1 -48.09 -13.17 -25.45
C MET A 1 -47.52 -11.88 -24.89
N ALA A 2 -46.29 -11.57 -25.28
CA ALA A 2 -45.56 -10.29 -25.21
C ALA A 2 -45.41 -9.55 -23.87
N SER A 3 -44.17 -9.58 -23.40
CA SER A 3 -43.48 -8.71 -22.44
C SER A 3 -43.51 -7.21 -22.77
N LYS A 4 -43.58 -6.35 -21.75
CA LYS A 4 -43.07 -4.97 -21.79
C LYS A 4 -42.19 -4.72 -20.56
N GLY A 5 -40.89 -4.60 -20.79
CA GLY A 5 -39.90 -4.20 -19.77
C GLY A 5 -39.97 -2.69 -19.47
N PRO A 6 -39.25 -2.22 -18.43
CA PRO A 6 -39.14 -0.81 -18.15
C PRO A 6 -38.31 -0.08 -19.22
N GLU A 7 -38.84 1.07 -19.62
CA GLU A 7 -38.32 1.94 -20.67
C GLU A 7 -36.95 2.51 -20.29
N SER A 8 -36.06 2.51 -21.29
CA SER A 8 -34.76 3.17 -21.24
C SER A 8 -34.94 4.69 -21.27
N CYS A 9 -34.31 5.39 -20.33
CA CYS A 9 -34.12 6.83 -20.44
C CYS A 9 -33.10 7.10 -21.56
N GLN A 10 -33.57 7.44 -22.76
CA GLN A 10 -32.74 8.09 -23.78
C GLN A 10 -32.63 9.59 -23.46
N PRO A 11 -31.45 10.21 -23.58
CA PRO A 11 -31.35 11.66 -23.56
C PRO A 11 -31.88 12.25 -24.86
N VAL A 12 -32.75 13.25 -24.73
CA VAL A 12 -33.29 14.06 -25.82
C VAL A 12 -32.16 14.81 -26.50
N SER A 13 -31.97 14.58 -27.80
CA SER A 13 -31.04 15.32 -28.64
C SER A 13 -31.60 16.72 -28.93
N LEU A 14 -31.02 17.74 -28.28
CA LEU A 14 -31.23 19.15 -28.63
C LEU A 14 -30.08 19.60 -29.53
N ALA A 15 -30.40 19.88 -30.79
CA ALA A 15 -29.47 20.47 -31.74
C ALA A 15 -29.09 21.89 -31.28
N LEU A 16 -27.80 22.12 -31.05
CA LEU A 16 -27.22 23.44 -30.79
C LEU A 16 -26.99 24.17 -32.13
N PRO A 17 -27.26 25.48 -32.24
CA PRO A 17 -26.92 26.26 -33.42
C PRO A 17 -25.41 26.49 -33.52
N ARG A 18 -24.89 26.48 -34.75
CA ARG A 18 -23.49 26.82 -35.09
C ARG A 18 -23.18 28.26 -34.72
N VAL A 19 -22.32 28.47 -33.72
CA VAL A 19 -21.73 29.78 -33.39
C VAL A 19 -20.43 29.95 -34.17
N MET A 20 -20.34 31.04 -34.94
CA MET A 20 -19.13 31.44 -35.67
C MET A 20 -18.00 31.84 -34.71
N GLY A 21 -16.77 31.45 -35.06
CA GLY A 21 -15.59 31.50 -34.19
C GLY A 21 -15.18 32.89 -33.74
N ALA A 22 -14.86 32.99 -32.44
CA ALA A 22 -14.19 34.12 -31.81
C ALA A 22 -12.65 33.97 -31.90
N PRO A 23 -11.88 35.07 -31.97
CA PRO A 23 -10.42 35.02 -32.02
C PRO A 23 -9.83 34.53 -30.69
N ALA A 24 -8.73 33.76 -30.78
CA ALA A 24 -8.06 33.14 -29.65
C ALA A 24 -7.55 34.17 -28.64
N ARG A 25 -7.87 33.94 -27.35
CA ARG A 25 -7.36 34.69 -26.20
C ARG A 25 -5.95 34.18 -25.87
N PRO A 26 -4.96 35.04 -25.56
CA PRO A 26 -3.65 34.58 -25.14
C PRO A 26 -3.76 33.81 -23.81
N GLU A 27 -3.10 32.65 -23.74
CA GLU A 27 -3.06 31.80 -22.55
C GLU A 27 -2.43 32.56 -21.36
N PRO A 28 -2.96 32.40 -20.14
CA PRO A 28 -2.32 32.93 -18.96
C PRO A 28 -1.02 32.17 -18.73
N THR A 29 0.11 32.89 -18.79
CA THR A 29 1.40 32.39 -18.32
C THR A 29 1.25 32.03 -16.85
N VAL A 30 1.15 30.73 -16.56
CA VAL A 30 1.24 30.20 -15.20
C VAL A 30 2.63 30.62 -14.69
N PRO A 31 2.74 31.42 -13.62
CA PRO A 31 4.05 31.67 -13.03
C PRO A 31 4.62 30.31 -12.63
N ALA A 32 5.80 30.00 -13.17
CA ALA A 32 6.56 28.82 -12.76
C ALA A 32 6.66 28.86 -11.23
N VAL A 33 5.98 27.93 -10.57
CA VAL A 33 6.16 27.69 -9.15
C VAL A 33 7.66 27.48 -8.98
N SER A 34 8.28 28.39 -8.23
CA SER A 34 9.67 28.30 -7.82
C SER A 34 9.93 26.86 -7.40
N SER A 35 10.90 26.21 -8.04
CA SER A 35 11.35 24.88 -7.66
C SER A 35 11.58 24.85 -6.15
N ALA A 36 10.62 24.31 -5.40
CA ALA A 36 10.85 23.99 -4.02
C ALA A 36 12.00 22.99 -4.06
N TRP A 37 13.10 23.33 -3.39
CA TRP A 37 14.23 22.41 -3.28
C TRP A 37 13.69 21.21 -2.53
N GLY A 38 13.45 20.11 -3.25
CA GLY A 38 12.91 18.90 -2.67
C GLY A 38 13.88 18.37 -1.63
N GLY A 39 13.49 18.44 -0.37
CA GLY A 39 14.24 17.82 0.72
C GLY A 39 13.96 16.32 0.80
N CYS A 40 14.91 15.57 1.34
CA CYS A 40 14.66 14.18 1.74
C CYS A 40 13.83 14.19 3.04
N VAL A 41 12.81 13.32 3.10
CA VAL A 41 11.95 13.16 4.27
C VAL A 41 11.95 11.68 4.65
N GLU A 42 12.24 11.39 5.91
CA GLU A 42 12.14 10.03 6.45
C GLU A 42 10.69 9.74 6.82
N VAL A 43 10.16 8.65 6.28
CA VAL A 43 8.80 8.16 6.55
C VAL A 43 8.93 6.70 6.95
N ASP A 44 8.22 6.31 8.01
CA ASP A 44 8.20 4.93 8.49
C ASP A 44 7.44 4.02 7.52
N SER A 45 7.83 2.76 7.47
CA SER A 45 7.14 1.74 6.68
C SER A 45 5.80 1.36 7.30
N GLU A 46 4.86 0.94 6.46
CA GLU A 46 3.69 0.21 6.93
C GLU A 46 4.11 -1.09 7.63
N THR A 47 3.28 -1.56 8.56
CA THR A 47 3.55 -2.74 9.42
C THR A 47 2.66 -3.94 9.12
N GLU A 48 1.69 -3.80 8.23
CA GLU A 48 0.71 -4.84 7.90
C GLU A 48 0.74 -5.15 6.41
N ALA A 49 1.14 -6.37 6.05
CA ALA A 49 1.13 -6.85 4.68
C ALA A 49 -0.02 -7.84 4.45
N VAL A 50 -0.73 -7.70 3.33
CA VAL A 50 -1.80 -8.64 2.98
C VAL A 50 -1.20 -9.87 2.29
N TYR A 51 -1.59 -11.06 2.76
CA TYR A 51 -1.17 -12.32 2.17
C TYR A 51 -1.45 -12.38 0.65
N GLY A 52 -0.48 -12.90 -0.10
CA GLY A 52 -0.54 -13.11 -1.54
C GLY A 52 -0.45 -11.83 -2.38
N MET A 53 -0.37 -10.66 -1.74
CA MET A 53 -0.20 -9.37 -2.41
C MET A 53 1.27 -8.96 -2.42
N THR A 54 1.57 -7.89 -3.14
CA THR A 54 2.88 -7.24 -3.11
C THR A 54 2.94 -6.23 -1.96
N PHE A 55 4.04 -6.17 -1.24
CA PHE A 55 4.22 -5.23 -0.14
C PHE A 55 5.53 -4.46 -0.25
N LYS A 56 5.48 -3.14 -0.01
CA LYS A 56 6.66 -2.27 -0.01
C LYS A 56 7.16 -2.11 1.42
N ILE A 57 8.39 -2.49 1.69
CA ILE A 57 9.05 -2.13 2.95
C ILE A 57 9.85 -0.87 2.70
N LEU A 58 9.46 0.23 3.37
CA LEU A 58 10.16 1.51 3.27
C LEU A 58 11.41 1.50 4.17
N CYS A 59 12.54 1.89 3.60
CA CYS A 59 13.74 2.25 4.36
C CYS A 59 14.31 3.53 3.76
N ILE A 60 14.06 4.67 4.41
CA ILE A 60 14.59 5.96 3.99
C ILE A 60 15.56 6.44 5.06
N SER A 61 16.77 6.78 4.64
CA SER A 61 17.83 7.31 5.50
C SER A 61 18.41 8.56 4.85
N CYS A 62 17.94 9.71 5.31
CA CYS A 62 18.30 11.00 4.74
C CYS A 62 19.67 11.44 5.25
N LYS A 63 20.47 12.03 4.36
CA LYS A 63 21.67 12.75 4.82
C LYS A 63 21.23 13.94 5.63
N ARG A 64 21.98 14.24 6.69
CA ARG A 64 21.78 15.49 7.46
C ARG A 64 21.97 16.74 6.59
N ARG A 65 22.82 16.66 5.58
CA ARG A 65 23.15 17.73 4.65
C ARG A 65 23.12 17.18 3.21
N SER A 66 22.25 17.72 2.37
CA SER A 66 21.96 17.17 1.03
C SER A 66 23.13 17.31 0.05
N GLU A 67 23.93 18.36 0.19
CA GLU A 67 25.04 18.73 -0.69
C GLU A 67 26.32 17.94 -0.44
N THR A 68 26.44 17.25 0.69
CA THR A 68 27.63 16.42 0.97
C THR A 68 27.61 15.17 0.11
N ASN A 69 28.64 14.98 -0.72
CA ASN A 69 28.76 13.79 -1.56
C ASN A 69 28.90 12.52 -0.71
N ALA A 70 28.27 11.43 -1.15
CA ALA A 70 28.28 10.19 -0.42
C ALA A 70 28.21 8.98 -1.36
N GLU A 71 28.82 7.88 -0.94
CA GLU A 71 28.59 6.55 -1.47
C GLU A 71 27.94 5.70 -0.38
N THR A 72 26.90 4.95 -0.73
CA THR A 72 26.10 4.17 0.21
C THR A 72 25.90 2.76 -0.31
N PHE A 73 25.99 1.79 0.58
CA PHE A 73 25.51 0.44 0.36
C PHE A 73 24.60 0.03 1.52
N THR A 74 23.78 -0.99 1.28
CA THR A 74 22.86 -1.48 2.30
C THR A 74 22.86 -2.98 2.39
N GLU A 75 22.61 -3.46 3.60
CA GLU A 75 22.34 -4.85 3.91
C GLU A 75 20.99 -4.93 4.60
N TRP A 76 20.13 -5.82 4.13
CA TRP A 76 18.92 -6.15 4.86
C TRP A 76 19.12 -7.46 5.59
N THR A 77 18.69 -7.47 6.84
CA THR A 77 18.59 -8.68 7.65
C THR A 77 17.15 -8.89 8.08
N PHE A 78 16.78 -10.15 8.26
CA PHE A 78 15.43 -10.58 8.63
C PHE A 78 15.50 -11.60 9.76
N ARG A 79 14.61 -11.43 10.73
CA ARG A 79 14.34 -12.40 11.79
C ARG A 79 12.87 -12.80 11.72
N GLN A 80 12.64 -14.08 11.49
CA GLN A 80 11.28 -14.60 11.44
C GLN A 80 10.63 -14.61 12.82
N LYS A 81 9.32 -14.37 12.86
CA LYS A 81 8.53 -14.50 14.10
C LYS A 81 8.71 -15.89 14.71
N GLY A 82 9.13 -15.94 15.98
CA GLY A 82 9.40 -17.19 16.71
C GLY A 82 10.84 -17.72 16.58
N THR A 83 11.70 -17.05 15.82
CA THR A 83 13.16 -17.31 15.78
C THR A 83 13.93 -16.18 16.47
N GLU A 84 15.16 -16.46 16.92
CA GLU A 84 15.97 -15.47 17.65
C GLU A 84 16.99 -14.75 16.76
N GLU A 85 17.41 -15.37 15.65
CA GLU A 85 18.55 -14.90 14.85
C GLU A 85 18.13 -14.08 13.63
N PHE A 86 18.93 -13.05 13.33
CA PHE A 86 18.84 -12.30 12.10
C PHE A 86 19.70 -12.95 11.02
N VAL A 87 19.08 -13.21 9.88
CA VAL A 87 19.76 -13.73 8.68
C VAL A 87 19.81 -12.62 7.65
N LYS A 88 20.95 -12.43 6.99
CA LYS A 88 21.08 -11.48 5.88
C LYS A 88 20.30 -12.00 4.68
N ILE A 89 19.46 -11.16 4.08
CA ILE A 89 18.60 -11.53 2.95
C ILE A 89 19.07 -10.92 1.62
N LEU A 90 19.70 -9.75 1.67
CA LEU A 90 20.26 -9.10 0.49
C LEU A 90 21.31 -8.05 0.86
N ARG A 91 22.14 -7.73 -0.12
CA ARG A 91 23.05 -6.58 -0.16
C ARG A 91 22.84 -5.81 -1.46
N TYR A 92 22.77 -4.49 -1.38
CA TYR A 92 22.73 -3.63 -2.56
C TYR A 92 23.87 -2.63 -2.53
N GLU A 93 24.71 -2.67 -3.57
CA GLU A 93 25.93 -1.88 -3.68
C GLU A 93 26.27 -1.65 -5.15
N ASN A 94 26.68 -0.43 -5.49
CA ASN A 94 27.12 -0.07 -6.84
C ASN A 94 26.14 -0.51 -7.95
N GLU A 95 24.85 -0.30 -7.73
CA GLU A 95 23.74 -0.67 -8.64
C GLU A 95 23.52 -2.17 -8.84
N VAL A 96 24.19 -3.01 -8.06
CA VAL A 96 24.04 -4.46 -8.09
C VAL A 96 23.28 -4.92 -6.86
N LEU A 97 22.16 -5.62 -7.09
CA LEU A 97 21.43 -6.35 -6.06
C LEU A 97 21.99 -7.77 -5.93
N GLN A 98 22.49 -8.10 -4.76
CA GLN A 98 22.92 -9.44 -4.37
C GLN A 98 21.88 -10.01 -3.40
N LEU A 99 21.17 -11.05 -3.79
CA LEU A 99 20.25 -11.78 -2.92
C LEU A 99 20.99 -12.95 -2.29
N GLU A 100 20.73 -13.21 -1.01
CA GLU A 100 21.23 -14.40 -0.32
C GLU A 100 20.35 -15.61 -0.62
N GLU A 101 20.92 -16.81 -0.52
CA GLU A 101 20.21 -18.07 -0.74
C GLU A 101 19.31 -18.41 0.46
N ASP A 102 18.16 -17.75 0.52
CA ASP A 102 17.08 -18.05 1.47
C ASP A 102 15.81 -18.43 0.72
N GLU A 103 15.34 -19.67 0.89
CA GLU A 103 14.15 -20.21 0.23
C GLU A 103 12.89 -19.35 0.45
N ARG A 104 12.83 -18.60 1.56
CA ARG A 104 11.69 -17.72 1.86
C ARG A 104 11.62 -16.54 0.90
N PHE A 105 12.77 -16.03 0.46
CA PHE A 105 12.87 -14.79 -0.32
C PHE A 105 13.24 -15.01 -1.79
N GLU A 106 13.58 -16.25 -2.17
CA GLU A 106 13.96 -16.63 -3.53
C GLU A 106 12.90 -16.21 -4.56
N GLY A 107 13.31 -15.43 -5.56
CA GLY A 107 12.46 -14.99 -6.67
C GLY A 107 11.36 -13.99 -6.31
N ARG A 108 11.32 -13.47 -5.06
CA ARG A 108 10.24 -12.58 -4.59
C ARG A 108 10.67 -11.15 -4.32
N VAL A 109 11.92 -10.95 -3.93
CA VAL A 109 12.45 -9.65 -3.51
C VAL A 109 12.91 -8.83 -4.71
N VAL A 110 12.48 -7.57 -4.77
CA VAL A 110 12.80 -6.63 -5.83
C VAL A 110 13.28 -5.32 -5.24
N TRP A 111 14.35 -4.75 -5.79
CA TRP A 111 14.83 -3.42 -5.40
C TRP A 111 13.87 -2.32 -5.85
N ASN A 112 13.48 -1.45 -4.92
CA ASN A 112 12.67 -0.27 -5.20
C ASN A 112 13.21 1.01 -4.53
N GLY A 113 14.49 1.02 -4.21
CA GLY A 113 15.18 2.20 -3.70
C GLY A 113 15.65 3.12 -4.83
N SER A 114 16.60 3.98 -4.49
CA SER A 114 17.27 4.89 -5.41
C SER A 114 18.01 4.11 -6.50
N ARG A 115 17.99 4.61 -7.74
CA ARG A 115 18.64 3.99 -8.92
C ARG A 115 19.39 5.08 -9.69
N GLY A 116 20.44 4.73 -10.42
CA GLY A 116 21.23 5.72 -11.18
C GLY A 116 22.17 6.56 -10.32
N THR A 117 22.38 6.18 -9.05
CA THR A 117 23.20 6.93 -8.10
C THR A 117 23.84 6.00 -7.07
N LYS A 118 25.02 6.36 -6.59
CA LYS A 118 25.68 5.73 -5.44
C LYS A 118 25.30 6.37 -4.11
N ASP A 119 24.72 7.56 -4.14
CA ASP A 119 24.20 8.25 -2.95
C ASP A 119 22.76 7.82 -2.68
N LEU A 120 22.61 6.61 -2.15
CA LEU A 120 21.30 6.02 -1.85
C LEU A 120 20.70 6.72 -0.63
N GLN A 121 19.48 7.23 -0.78
CA GLN A 121 18.69 7.79 0.35
C GLN A 121 17.39 6.99 0.58
N ASP A 122 16.77 6.52 -0.50
CA ASP A 122 15.71 5.50 -0.45
C ASP A 122 16.34 4.13 -0.71
N LEU A 123 16.17 3.20 0.23
CA LEU A 123 16.70 1.83 0.22
C LEU A 123 15.57 0.79 0.30
N SER A 124 14.37 1.18 -0.11
CA SER A 124 13.16 0.37 -0.03
C SER A 124 13.21 -0.88 -0.90
N ILE A 125 12.55 -1.94 -0.43
CA ILE A 125 12.41 -3.20 -1.15
C ILE A 125 10.94 -3.55 -1.34
N PHE A 126 10.65 -4.30 -2.40
CA PHE A 126 9.36 -4.93 -2.63
C PHE A 126 9.46 -6.43 -2.38
N ILE A 127 8.48 -6.97 -1.67
CA ILE A 127 8.27 -8.42 -1.56
C ILE A 127 7.03 -8.74 -2.38
N THR A 128 7.20 -9.57 -3.41
CA THR A 128 6.09 -10.06 -4.24
C THR A 128 5.53 -11.36 -3.67
N ASN A 129 4.21 -11.55 -3.80
CA ASN A 129 3.50 -12.73 -3.30
C ASN A 129 3.85 -13.02 -1.82
N VAL A 130 3.44 -12.11 -0.94
CA VAL A 130 3.73 -12.18 0.49
C VAL A 130 3.10 -13.44 1.11
N THR A 131 3.84 -14.10 2.02
CA THR A 131 3.36 -15.27 2.78
C THR A 131 3.57 -15.04 4.26
N TYR A 132 2.93 -15.83 5.13
CA TYR A 132 3.12 -15.71 6.59
C TYR A 132 4.57 -15.92 7.04
N ASN A 133 5.40 -16.61 6.24
CA ASN A 133 6.82 -16.79 6.53
C ASN A 133 7.63 -15.49 6.45
N HIS A 134 7.07 -14.45 5.82
CA HIS A 134 7.68 -13.12 5.76
C HIS A 134 7.34 -12.26 6.99
N SER A 135 6.52 -12.75 7.92
CA SER A 135 6.22 -12.04 9.17
C SER A 135 7.39 -12.13 10.14
N GLY A 136 7.77 -11.00 10.73
CA GLY A 136 8.92 -10.89 11.61
C GLY A 136 9.50 -9.48 11.63
N ASP A 137 10.77 -9.40 12.03
CA ASP A 137 11.50 -8.15 12.15
C ASP A 137 12.52 -8.03 11.02
N TYR A 138 12.50 -6.89 10.34
CA TYR A 138 13.46 -6.51 9.31
C TYR A 138 14.36 -5.41 9.84
N GLU A 139 15.66 -5.52 9.55
CA GLU A 139 16.61 -4.44 9.79
C GLU A 139 17.29 -4.05 8.48
N CYS A 140 17.16 -2.77 8.14
CA CYS A 140 17.85 -2.14 7.03
C CYS A 140 19.10 -1.45 7.58
N HIS A 141 20.26 -2.03 7.31
CA HIS A 141 21.57 -1.50 7.68
C HIS A 141 22.05 -0.61 6.54
N VAL A 142 22.25 0.67 6.83
CA VAL A 142 22.67 1.68 5.86
C VAL A 142 24.09 2.08 6.20
N TYR A 143 25.04 1.75 5.33
CA TYR A 143 26.44 2.10 5.47
C TYR A 143 26.79 3.18 4.45
N ARG A 144 27.23 4.32 4.93
CA ARG A 144 27.43 5.52 4.12
C ARG A 144 28.82 6.09 4.36
N LEU A 145 29.58 6.20 3.28
CA LEU A 145 30.85 6.92 3.21
C LEU A 145 30.59 8.34 2.70
N LEU A 146 30.79 9.33 3.57
CA LEU A 146 30.67 10.75 3.25
C LEU A 146 32.03 11.30 2.83
N PHE A 147 32.06 12.01 1.71
CA PHE A 147 33.26 12.68 1.20
C PHE A 147 33.22 14.16 1.58
N PHE A 148 34.17 14.57 2.41
CA PHE A 148 34.46 15.97 2.69
C PHE A 148 35.76 16.37 2.01
N ASP A 149 36.05 17.66 1.92
CA ASP A 149 37.20 18.18 1.18
C ASP A 149 38.55 17.60 1.63
N ASN A 150 38.68 17.27 2.93
CA ASN A 150 39.95 16.88 3.55
C ASN A 150 39.92 15.50 4.25
N TYR A 151 38.78 14.83 4.31
CA TYR A 151 38.65 13.53 4.96
C TYR A 151 37.38 12.80 4.52
N GLU A 152 37.35 11.50 4.79
CA GLU A 152 36.18 10.67 4.57
C GLU A 152 35.60 10.25 5.92
N HIS A 153 34.27 10.17 6.02
CA HIS A 153 33.59 9.76 7.24
C HIS A 153 32.61 8.64 6.96
N ASN A 154 32.81 7.51 7.64
CA ASN A 154 31.89 6.40 7.54
C ASN A 154 30.82 6.49 8.64
N THR A 155 29.58 6.27 8.27
CA THR A 155 28.41 6.29 9.16
C THR A 155 27.58 5.04 8.93
N SER A 156 27.01 4.50 9.99
CA SER A 156 26.06 3.39 9.92
C SER A 156 24.77 3.74 10.65
N VAL A 157 23.65 3.42 10.03
CA VAL A 157 22.30 3.60 10.61
C VAL A 157 21.54 2.31 10.43
N VAL A 158 20.83 1.88 11.46
CA VAL A 158 19.96 0.70 11.42
C VAL A 158 18.52 1.16 11.56
N LYS A 159 17.69 0.86 10.56
CA LYS A 159 16.24 1.09 10.60
C LYS A 159 15.55 -0.25 10.86
N LYS A 160 14.68 -0.30 11.87
CA LYS A 160 13.98 -1.52 12.28
C LYS A 160 12.52 -1.43 11.85
N ILE A 161 12.02 -2.48 11.22
CA ILE A 161 10.64 -2.56 10.73
C ILE A 161 10.04 -3.88 11.20
N HIS A 162 8.93 -3.80 11.91
CA HIS A 162 8.15 -4.97 12.31
C HIS A 162 7.03 -5.20 11.30
N LEU A 163 6.98 -6.38 10.70
CA LEU A 163 5.98 -6.74 9.69
C LEU A 163 5.11 -7.90 10.17
N GLU A 164 3.81 -7.66 10.22
CA GLU A 164 2.79 -8.69 10.43
C GLU A 164 2.06 -8.96 9.10
N VAL A 165 1.86 -10.24 8.77
CA VAL A 165 1.13 -10.64 7.56
C VAL A 165 -0.30 -10.99 7.94
N VAL A 166 -1.26 -10.28 7.36
CA VAL A 166 -2.69 -10.39 7.65
C VAL A 166 -3.45 -11.02 6.48
N ASP A 167 -4.63 -11.55 6.79
CA ASP A 167 -5.50 -12.18 5.81
C ASP A 167 -6.11 -11.19 4.83
N LYS A 168 -6.48 -11.70 3.65
CA LYS A 168 -7.18 -10.91 2.65
C LYS A 168 -8.64 -10.75 3.05
N VAL A 169 -9.11 -9.50 3.12
CA VAL A 169 -10.50 -9.15 3.41
C VAL A 169 -11.16 -8.53 2.17
N GLN A 170 -12.44 -8.82 1.95
CA GLN A 170 -13.26 -8.19 0.92
C GLN A 170 -14.62 -7.77 1.47
N VAL A 171 -15.18 -6.71 0.90
CA VAL A 171 -16.54 -6.23 1.18
C VAL A 171 -17.41 -6.56 -0.03
N GLY A 172 -18.52 -7.26 0.21
CA GLY A 172 -19.53 -7.51 -0.81
C GLY A 172 -20.15 -6.20 -1.31
N PRO A 173 -20.14 -5.90 -2.61
CA PRO A 173 -20.63 -4.62 -3.13
C PRO A 173 -22.15 -4.45 -3.01
N ALA A 174 -22.90 -5.55 -2.88
CA ALA A 174 -24.37 -5.53 -2.83
C ALA A 174 -24.94 -5.42 -1.41
N ASP A 175 -24.28 -6.07 -0.45
CA ASP A 175 -24.78 -6.26 0.91
C ASP A 175 -23.83 -5.71 1.98
N ALA A 176 -22.71 -5.11 1.57
CA ALA A 176 -21.63 -4.60 2.43
C ALA A 176 -21.09 -5.64 3.42
N ARG A 177 -21.28 -6.94 3.16
CA ARG A 177 -20.84 -7.99 4.07
C ARG A 177 -19.36 -8.26 3.89
N LEU A 178 -18.67 -8.43 5.01
CA LEU A 178 -17.24 -8.71 5.03
C LEU A 178 -16.97 -10.20 4.86
N THR A 179 -16.05 -10.56 3.99
CA THR A 179 -15.52 -11.92 3.85
C THR A 179 -14.01 -11.91 4.07
N VAL A 180 -13.51 -12.93 4.77
CA VAL A 180 -12.07 -13.19 4.96
C VAL A 180 -11.71 -14.40 4.11
N PHE A 181 -10.59 -14.34 3.40
CA PHE A 181 -10.10 -15.48 2.67
C PHE A 181 -9.32 -16.41 3.61
N ASP A 182 -9.86 -17.60 3.82
CA ASP A 182 -9.17 -18.66 4.55
C ASP A 182 -8.21 -19.38 3.59
N GLN A 183 -6.92 -19.16 3.79
CA GLN A 183 -5.87 -19.76 2.96
C GLN A 183 -5.76 -21.28 3.16
N THR A 184 -6.07 -21.79 4.35
CA THR A 184 -5.94 -23.23 4.65
C THR A 184 -7.01 -24.05 3.91
N GLU A 185 -8.18 -23.47 3.72
CA GLU A 185 -9.31 -24.08 3.00
C GLU A 185 -9.49 -23.55 1.58
N GLY A 186 -8.68 -22.58 1.16
CA GLY A 186 -8.80 -21.90 -0.13
C GLY A 186 -10.18 -21.27 -0.38
N THR A 187 -10.90 -20.89 0.68
CA THR A 187 -12.32 -20.54 0.61
C THR A 187 -12.59 -19.19 1.29
N TRP A 188 -13.47 -18.38 0.68
CA TRP A 188 -13.97 -17.17 1.31
C TRP A 188 -14.98 -17.50 2.41
N ARG A 189 -14.74 -16.98 3.61
CA ARG A 189 -15.62 -17.13 4.77
C ARG A 189 -16.27 -15.80 5.11
N LEU A 190 -17.60 -15.81 5.23
CA LEU A 190 -18.32 -14.63 5.69
C LEU A 190 -18.01 -14.39 7.17
N LEU A 191 -17.52 -13.19 7.48
CA LEU A 191 -17.44 -12.73 8.87
C LEU A 191 -18.86 -12.76 9.45
N CYS A 192 -18.96 -13.15 10.73
CA CYS A 192 -20.23 -13.19 11.43
C CYS A 192 -21.21 -14.27 10.92
N SER A 193 -20.70 -15.34 10.34
CA SER A 193 -21.49 -16.52 9.98
C SER A 193 -21.07 -17.74 10.81
N SER A 194 -22.04 -18.53 11.25
CA SER A 194 -21.80 -19.83 11.88
C SER A 194 -22.63 -20.88 11.16
N ARG A 195 -22.01 -22.04 10.91
CA ARG A 195 -22.69 -23.22 10.37
C ARG A 195 -23.71 -23.80 11.35
N SER A 196 -23.54 -23.54 12.65
CA SER A 196 -24.37 -24.11 13.71
C SER A 196 -25.49 -23.16 14.15
N ASN A 197 -25.22 -21.85 14.23
CA ASN A 197 -26.19 -20.87 14.69
C ASN A 197 -25.90 -19.44 14.17
N ALA A 198 -26.61 -19.03 13.12
CA ALA A 198 -26.45 -17.71 12.51
C ALA A 198 -26.78 -16.52 13.44
N ARG A 199 -27.70 -16.69 14.41
CA ARG A 199 -28.03 -15.62 15.36
C ARG A 199 -26.91 -15.38 16.37
N VAL A 200 -26.30 -16.44 16.87
CA VAL A 200 -25.16 -16.35 17.81
C VAL A 200 -23.95 -15.73 17.13
N ALA A 201 -23.67 -16.10 15.87
CA ALA A 201 -22.62 -15.47 15.09
C ALA A 201 -22.86 -13.98 14.84
N GLY A 202 -24.12 -13.60 14.59
CA GLY A 202 -24.52 -12.19 14.49
C GLY A 202 -24.30 -11.42 15.79
N LEU A 203 -24.78 -11.92 16.92
CA LEU A 203 -24.63 -11.27 18.23
C LEU A 203 -23.15 -11.09 18.62
N SER A 204 -22.34 -12.15 18.48
CA SER A 204 -20.90 -12.09 18.78
C SER A 204 -20.17 -11.07 17.91
N CYS A 205 -20.55 -10.94 16.64
CA CYS A 205 -19.98 -9.92 15.77
C CYS A 205 -20.46 -8.51 16.05
N GLU A 206 -21.71 -8.34 16.50
CA GLU A 206 -22.22 -7.05 16.94
C GLU A 206 -21.44 -6.57 18.18
N GLU A 207 -21.15 -7.46 19.12
CA GLU A 207 -20.28 -7.18 20.27
C GLU A 207 -18.85 -6.80 19.86
N MET A 208 -18.32 -7.41 18.80
CA MET A 208 -17.01 -7.09 18.22
C MET A 208 -17.03 -5.87 17.28
N GLY A 209 -18.18 -5.20 17.12
CA GLY A 209 -18.31 -3.95 16.36
C GLY A 209 -18.46 -4.10 14.84
N PHE A 210 -18.56 -5.31 14.29
CA PHE A 210 -18.62 -5.55 12.84
C PHE A 210 -19.98 -5.24 12.20
N LEU A 211 -21.06 -5.18 12.98
CA LEU A 211 -22.42 -4.94 12.48
C LEU A 211 -22.95 -3.53 12.75
N ARG A 212 -22.14 -2.62 13.31
CA ARG A 212 -22.57 -1.23 13.53
C ARG A 212 -22.16 -0.32 12.38
N TYR A 213 -23.08 -0.15 11.42
CA TYR A 213 -23.20 1.12 10.69
C TYR A 213 -24.65 1.63 10.68
N PRO A 214 -25.16 2.19 11.80
CA PRO A 214 -26.41 2.95 11.81
C PRO A 214 -26.10 4.36 11.32
N GLY A 215 -25.79 4.54 10.04
CA GLY A 215 -25.17 5.80 9.60
C GLY A 215 -25.12 6.08 8.12
N CYS A 216 -26.08 5.62 7.30
CA CYS A 216 -26.33 6.28 6.02
C CYS A 216 -27.64 7.08 6.13
N PRO A 217 -27.58 8.37 6.52
CA PRO A 217 -28.74 9.23 6.47
C PRO A 217 -28.92 9.75 5.04
N TRP A 218 -30.16 9.62 4.54
CA TRP A 218 -30.78 10.25 3.36
C TRP A 218 -30.86 9.43 2.06
N TRP A 219 -32.02 8.78 1.85
CA TRP A 219 -33.06 9.40 1.02
C TRP A 219 -34.45 8.96 1.47
N GLY A 220 -35.38 9.89 1.37
CA GLY A 220 -36.64 9.95 2.10
C GLY A 220 -37.51 8.70 2.01
N ALA A 221 -38.03 8.31 3.18
CA ALA A 221 -39.30 7.63 3.31
C ALA A 221 -40.41 8.46 2.62
N GLY A 222 -40.68 8.15 1.35
CA GLY A 222 -41.85 8.59 0.61
C GLY A 222 -43.04 7.68 0.94
N ARG A 223 -43.90 8.16 1.84
CA ARG A 223 -45.32 7.81 2.08
C ARG A 223 -45.88 6.57 1.36
N ALA A 224 -46.18 5.53 2.13
CA ALA A 224 -47.36 4.70 1.89
C ALA A 224 -48.45 5.12 2.88
N GLY A 225 -49.18 6.18 2.54
CA GLY A 225 -50.46 6.49 3.17
C GLY A 225 -51.55 5.78 2.38
N GLY A 226 -52.01 4.62 2.87
CA GLY A 226 -53.25 4.01 2.44
C GLY A 226 -54.42 4.73 3.11
N GLN A 227 -55.37 5.18 2.31
CA GLN A 227 -56.62 5.79 2.77
C GLN A 227 -57.77 4.87 2.33
N VAL A 228 -58.67 4.59 3.28
CA VAL A 228 -60.06 4.16 3.04
C VAL A 228 -60.83 5.35 2.49
#